data_AF-A0A961V2G7-F1
#
_entry.id   AF-A0A961V2G7-F1
#
_cell.length_a   1.000
_cell.length_b   1.000
_cell.length_c   1.000
_cell.angle_alpha   90.00
_cell.angle_beta   90.00
_cell.angle_gamma   90.00
#
_symmetry.space_group_name_H-M   'P 1'
#
loop_
_entity.id
_entity.type
_entity.pdbx_description
1 polymer ?
#
loop_
_entity_poly.entity_id
_entity_poly.type
_entity_poly.pdbx_seq_one_letter_code
_entity_poly.pdbx_strand_id
1 'polypeptide(L)'
;AYDWVDVIVGFDDYMRAVNFANLLANSDGLLFKEIAAVAAPVPHDYFLRHQKFLNKTDSVVLLMIAPHAVDPFLALAAREKAEIRYRSDTVSAEDKKGLPPVYEMTWNHTTLRGLRVDPTITYLQVLYPFPEHVAKVGRMTEIFGDEVPGHLEFIRFDGNVACTGLPIVRYTSDERLDEIMAIHEENDCAIFNPHRYTLEEGGMKQTDEIQLAFKHEADPKGLLNPGKMVAWENPDFDWKSNKVFLFPGLRATS
;
A
#
# COMPACT_ATOMS: atom_id res chain seq x y z
N ALA A 1 -16.25 12.32 -14.50
CA ALA A 1 -14.95 11.70 -14.20
C ALA A 1 -13.88 12.40 -15.05
N TYR A 2 -12.67 12.64 -14.54
CA TYR A 2 -11.57 13.23 -15.33
C TYR A 2 -10.90 12.18 -16.21
N ASP A 3 -10.33 12.63 -17.33
CA ASP A 3 -9.38 11.85 -18.14
C ASP A 3 -8.00 11.90 -17.47
N TRP A 4 -7.81 11.09 -16.43
CA TRP A 4 -6.58 11.09 -15.63
C TRP A 4 -5.34 10.88 -16.50
N VAL A 5 -4.32 11.70 -16.27
CA VAL A 5 -3.00 11.57 -16.90
C VAL A 5 -2.14 10.69 -16.01
N ASP A 6 -1.71 9.57 -16.55
CA ASP A 6 -0.87 8.59 -15.89
C ASP A 6 0.59 9.02 -16.01
N VAL A 7 1.29 9.13 -14.88
CA VAL A 7 2.69 9.58 -14.81
C VAL A 7 3.52 8.62 -13.97
N ILE A 8 4.73 8.34 -14.43
CA ILE A 8 5.75 7.63 -13.65
C ILE A 8 6.94 8.56 -13.48
N VAL A 9 7.35 8.76 -12.24
CA VAL A 9 8.53 9.56 -11.87
C VAL A 9 9.59 8.63 -11.33
N GLY A 10 10.83 8.72 -11.83
CA GLY A 10 11.94 7.85 -11.45
C GLY A 10 12.91 8.52 -10.48
N PHE A 11 13.43 7.73 -9.54
CA PHE A 11 14.43 8.12 -8.54
C PHE A 11 15.49 7.04 -8.39
N ASP A 12 16.73 7.45 -8.14
CA ASP A 12 17.88 6.59 -7.86
C ASP A 12 17.94 6.10 -6.40
N ASP A 13 17.08 6.64 -5.54
CA ASP A 13 16.96 6.29 -4.13
C ASP A 13 15.48 6.19 -3.74
N TYR A 14 15.13 5.15 -2.99
CA TYR A 14 13.74 4.90 -2.60
C TYR A 14 13.22 5.99 -1.66
N MET A 15 14.02 6.44 -0.70
CA MET A 15 13.56 7.46 0.24
C MET A 15 13.36 8.82 -0.43
N ARG A 16 14.08 9.14 -1.51
CA ARG A 16 13.76 10.29 -2.36
C ARG A 16 12.38 10.15 -3.01
N ALA A 17 12.01 8.97 -3.50
CA ALA A 17 10.67 8.71 -4.04
C ALA A 17 9.58 8.86 -2.96
N VAL A 18 9.80 8.32 -1.77
CA VAL A 18 8.88 8.44 -0.62
C VAL A 18 8.68 9.89 -0.22
N ASN A 19 9.75 10.67 -0.09
CA ASN A 19 9.67 12.09 0.26
C ASN A 19 8.94 12.90 -0.81
N PHE A 20 9.18 12.61 -2.09
CA PHE A 20 8.47 13.26 -3.18
C PHE A 20 6.98 12.92 -3.17
N ALA A 21 6.63 11.65 -3.02
CA ALA A 21 5.23 11.22 -2.91
C ALA A 21 4.51 11.87 -1.71
N ASN A 22 5.18 11.98 -0.56
CA ASN A 22 4.66 12.68 0.61
C ASN A 22 4.43 14.18 0.35
N LEU A 23 5.36 14.85 -0.34
CA LEU A 23 5.20 16.25 -0.76
C LEU A 23 3.99 16.42 -1.68
N LEU A 24 3.81 15.53 -2.66
CA LEU A 24 2.67 15.56 -3.58
C LEU A 24 1.35 15.37 -2.83
N ALA A 25 1.30 14.40 -1.91
CA ALA A 25 0.10 14.11 -1.13
C ALA A 25 -0.32 15.28 -0.21
N ASN A 26 0.64 16.12 0.22
CA ASN A 26 0.40 17.34 1.00
C ASN A 26 0.25 18.61 0.13
N SER A 27 0.24 18.49 -1.20
CA SER A 27 0.07 19.63 -2.10
C SER A 27 -1.42 19.84 -2.41
N ASP A 28 -2.16 20.49 -1.51
CA ASP A 28 -3.64 20.62 -1.61
C ASP A 28 -4.14 21.28 -2.91
N GLY A 29 -3.29 22.06 -3.59
CA GLY A 29 -3.61 22.67 -4.88
C GLY A 29 -3.49 21.73 -6.09
N LEU A 30 -2.98 20.51 -5.90
CA LEU A 30 -2.78 19.51 -6.95
C LEU A 30 -3.75 18.35 -6.75
N LEU A 31 -4.56 18.08 -7.78
CA LEU A 31 -5.53 17.00 -7.73
C LEU A 31 -4.93 15.70 -8.28
N PHE A 32 -4.72 14.75 -7.37
CA PHE A 32 -4.32 13.37 -7.67
C PHE A 32 -5.46 12.40 -7.37
N LYS A 33 -5.55 11.32 -8.14
CA LYS A 33 -6.36 10.15 -7.80
C LYS A 33 -5.53 9.00 -7.24
N GLU A 34 -4.24 8.96 -7.59
CA GLU A 34 -3.31 7.91 -7.17
C GLU A 34 -1.93 8.52 -6.91
N ILE A 35 -1.30 8.08 -5.82
CA ILE A 35 0.08 8.41 -5.43
C ILE A 35 0.68 7.18 -4.73
N ALA A 36 1.39 6.36 -5.50
CA ALA A 36 2.12 5.20 -4.98
C ALA A 36 3.63 5.39 -5.09
N ALA A 37 4.40 4.82 -4.17
CA ALA A 37 5.86 4.75 -4.25
C ALA A 37 6.34 3.30 -4.19
N VAL A 38 7.15 2.87 -5.16
CA VAL A 38 7.62 1.47 -5.29
C VAL A 38 9.14 1.45 -5.41
N ALA A 39 9.81 0.71 -4.53
CA ALA A 39 11.27 0.61 -4.45
C ALA A 39 11.86 -0.22 -5.58
N ALA A 40 13.01 0.20 -6.11
CA ALA A 40 13.83 -0.65 -6.97
C ALA A 40 14.18 -1.99 -6.28
N PRO A 41 14.31 -3.11 -7.01
CA PRO A 41 14.20 -3.24 -8.47
C PRO A 41 12.77 -3.58 -8.97
N VAL A 42 11.78 -3.61 -8.07
CA VAL A 42 10.39 -4.05 -8.35
C VAL A 42 9.80 -3.43 -9.63
N PRO A 43 9.90 -2.10 -9.88
CA PRO A 43 9.30 -1.50 -11.06
C PRO A 43 9.88 -2.05 -12.36
N HIS A 44 11.21 -2.14 -12.46
CA HIS A 44 11.86 -2.64 -13.66
C HIS A 44 11.59 -4.13 -13.87
N ASP A 45 11.68 -4.92 -12.80
CA ASP A 45 11.61 -6.38 -12.91
C ASP A 45 10.18 -6.89 -13.12
N TYR A 46 9.16 -6.17 -12.60
CA TYR A 46 7.76 -6.64 -12.63
C TYR A 46 6.83 -5.81 -13.52
N PHE A 47 7.12 -4.54 -13.82
CA PHE A 47 6.28 -3.73 -14.71
C PHE A 47 6.67 -3.90 -16.19
N LEU A 48 6.65 -5.14 -16.66
CA LEU A 48 7.24 -5.57 -17.93
C LEU A 48 6.83 -4.73 -19.16
N ARG A 49 5.59 -4.24 -19.20
CA ARG A 49 5.09 -3.42 -20.32
C ARG A 49 5.62 -1.97 -20.29
N HIS A 50 5.93 -1.47 -19.10
CA HIS A 50 6.55 -0.15 -18.89
C HIS A 50 8.07 -0.22 -18.75
N GLN A 51 8.67 -1.41 -18.71
CA GLN A 51 10.11 -1.61 -18.50
C GLN A 51 10.99 -0.76 -19.44
N LYS A 52 10.57 -0.56 -20.70
CA LYS A 52 11.31 0.29 -21.66
C LYS A 52 11.46 1.76 -21.25
N PHE A 53 10.65 2.24 -20.30
CA PHE A 53 10.70 3.59 -19.75
C PHE A 53 11.50 3.66 -18.44
N LEU A 54 11.92 2.52 -17.88
CA LEU A 54 12.46 2.41 -16.54
C LEU A 54 13.90 1.89 -16.59
N ASN A 55 14.74 2.42 -15.71
CA ASN A 55 16.05 1.83 -15.41
C ASN A 55 15.91 0.80 -14.30
N LYS A 56 16.83 -0.17 -14.24
CA LYS A 56 16.84 -1.20 -13.18
C LYS A 56 16.97 -0.62 -11.77
N THR A 57 17.63 0.52 -11.63
CA THR A 57 17.84 1.22 -10.36
C THR A 57 16.70 2.18 -10.01
N ASP A 58 15.68 2.33 -10.86
CA ASP A 58 14.60 3.28 -10.60
C ASP A 58 13.67 2.74 -9.50
N SER A 59 13.69 3.41 -8.36
CA SER A 59 12.48 3.51 -7.53
C SER A 59 11.52 4.48 -8.22
N VAL A 60 10.21 4.24 -8.14
CA VAL A 60 9.24 5.04 -8.89
C VAL A 60 8.15 5.62 -7.99
N VAL A 61 7.64 6.78 -8.38
CA VAL A 61 6.35 7.30 -7.93
C VAL A 61 5.35 7.19 -9.08
N LEU A 62 4.25 6.48 -8.82
CA LEU A 62 3.17 6.20 -9.77
C LEU A 62 2.01 7.15 -9.48
N LEU A 63 1.58 7.90 -10.48
CA LEU A 63 0.63 8.99 -10.31
C LEU A 63 -0.53 8.91 -11.31
N MET A 64 -1.71 9.26 -10.83
CA MET A 64 -2.85 9.66 -11.68
C MET A 64 -3.18 11.13 -11.39
N ILE A 65 -2.90 12.00 -12.35
CA ILE A 65 -2.99 13.46 -12.19
C ILE A 65 -4.18 13.99 -12.99
N ALA A 66 -4.99 14.88 -12.40
CA ALA A 66 -6.06 15.52 -13.15
C ALA A 66 -5.46 16.44 -14.25
N PRO A 67 -6.04 16.52 -15.47
CA PRO A 67 -5.44 17.30 -16.56
C PRO A 67 -5.08 18.75 -16.21
N HIS A 68 -5.92 19.44 -15.43
CA HIS A 68 -5.67 20.82 -15.01
C HIS A 68 -4.53 20.98 -14.00
N ALA A 69 -4.12 19.89 -13.34
CA ALA A 69 -3.05 19.88 -12.35
C ALA A 69 -1.70 19.43 -12.94
N VAL A 70 -1.65 18.99 -14.21
CA VAL A 70 -0.41 18.51 -14.86
C VAL A 70 0.65 19.60 -14.94
N ASP A 71 0.34 20.79 -15.47
CA ASP A 71 1.34 21.85 -15.61
C ASP A 71 1.90 22.33 -14.26
N PRO A 72 1.07 22.61 -13.23
CA PRO A 72 1.56 22.87 -11.88
C PRO A 72 2.39 21.73 -11.28
N PHE A 73 2.01 20.47 -11.52
CA PHE A 73 2.80 19.31 -11.11
C PHE A 73 4.18 19.29 -11.78
N LEU A 74 4.28 19.57 -13.08
CA LEU A 74 5.57 19.59 -13.79
C LEU A 74 6.49 20.68 -13.24
N ALA A 75 5.94 21.85 -12.88
CA ALA A 75 6.71 22.91 -12.24
C ALA A 75 7.25 22.46 -10.87
N LEU A 76 6.44 21.75 -10.09
CA LEU A 76 6.85 21.15 -8.82
C LEU A 76 7.92 20.06 -9.02
N ALA A 77 7.70 19.13 -9.96
CA ALA A 77 8.65 18.06 -10.28
C ALA A 77 10.01 18.62 -10.72
N ALA A 78 10.02 19.65 -11.56
CA ALA A 78 11.25 20.34 -11.96
C ALA A 78 11.98 20.97 -10.78
N ARG A 79 11.25 21.60 -9.84
CA ARG A 79 11.81 22.17 -8.61
C ARG A 79 12.49 21.11 -7.75
N GLU A 80 11.86 19.95 -7.60
CA GLU A 80 12.37 18.81 -6.82
C GLU A 80 13.39 17.96 -7.59
N LYS A 81 13.74 18.33 -8.82
CA LYS A 81 14.63 17.56 -9.72
C LYS A 81 14.16 16.11 -9.90
N ALA A 82 12.84 15.94 -10.00
CA ALA A 82 12.18 14.67 -10.19
C ALA A 82 12.06 14.37 -11.69
N GLU A 83 12.55 13.21 -12.13
CA GLU A 83 12.62 12.87 -13.55
C GLU A 83 11.36 12.11 -14.00
N ILE A 84 10.67 12.64 -15.01
CA ILE A 84 9.49 11.99 -15.58
C ILE A 84 9.94 10.88 -16.53
N ARG A 85 9.69 9.62 -16.15
CA ARG A 85 9.98 8.43 -16.97
C ARG A 85 8.90 8.16 -18.00
N TYR A 86 7.65 8.40 -17.64
CA TYR A 86 6.50 8.16 -18.49
C TYR A 86 5.40 9.18 -18.20
N ARG A 87 4.72 9.64 -19.27
CA ARG A 87 3.52 10.46 -19.18
C ARG A 87 2.55 10.14 -20.32
N SER A 88 1.35 9.69 -19.98
CA SER A 88 0.44 9.01 -20.92
C SER A 88 -0.21 9.88 -21.99
N ASP A 89 -0.15 11.21 -21.84
CA ASP A 89 -0.64 12.20 -22.81
C ASP A 89 0.44 12.66 -23.81
N THR A 90 1.70 12.29 -23.59
CA THR A 90 2.82 12.63 -24.48
C THR A 90 3.43 11.47 -25.24
N VAL A 91 3.11 10.25 -24.87
CA VAL A 91 3.55 9.06 -25.61
C VAL A 91 2.72 8.90 -26.89
N SER A 92 3.35 8.37 -27.94
CA SER A 92 2.67 8.08 -29.20
C SER A 92 1.53 7.06 -29.00
N ALA A 93 0.53 7.06 -29.89
CA ALA A 93 -0.55 6.08 -29.83
C ALA A 93 -0.04 4.63 -29.94
N GLU A 94 1.04 4.41 -30.70
CA GLU A 94 1.69 3.10 -30.81
C GLU A 94 2.39 2.72 -29.51
N ASP A 95 3.11 3.64 -28.87
CA ASP A 95 3.77 3.38 -27.58
C ASP A 95 2.78 3.15 -26.44
N LYS A 96 1.60 3.78 -26.50
CA LYS A 96 0.51 3.61 -25.54
C LYS A 96 -0.21 2.27 -25.69
N LYS A 97 -0.16 1.68 -26.89
CA LYS A 97 -0.89 0.47 -27.22
C LYS A 97 -0.45 -0.69 -26.34
N GLY A 98 -1.40 -1.24 -25.58
CA GLY A 98 -1.17 -2.37 -24.71
C GLY A 98 -0.39 -2.05 -23.44
N LEU A 99 -0.15 -0.78 -23.10
CA LEU A 99 0.26 -0.40 -21.74
C LEU A 99 -0.96 -0.49 -20.82
N PRO A 100 -0.86 -1.16 -19.66
CA PRO A 100 -1.91 -1.09 -18.65
C PRO A 100 -1.94 0.35 -18.09
N PRO A 101 -3.10 0.82 -17.59
CA PRO A 101 -3.13 2.07 -16.85
C PRO A 101 -2.28 1.97 -15.58
N VAL A 102 -1.80 3.10 -15.07
CA VAL A 102 -0.88 3.12 -13.91
C VAL A 102 -1.49 2.46 -12.67
N TYR A 103 -2.80 2.59 -12.44
CA TYR A 103 -3.46 1.97 -11.30
C TYR A 103 -3.41 0.42 -11.29
N GLU A 104 -3.13 -0.20 -12.45
CA GLU A 104 -2.91 -1.65 -12.57
C GLU A 104 -1.45 -2.08 -12.24
N MET A 105 -0.65 -1.14 -11.73
CA MET A 105 0.72 -1.33 -11.21
C MET A 105 0.86 -0.83 -9.76
N THR A 106 -0.23 -0.35 -9.16
CA THR A 106 -0.35 0.10 -7.76
C THR A 106 -1.22 -0.88 -6.97
N TRP A 107 -1.35 -0.67 -5.67
CA TRP A 107 -2.08 -1.54 -4.74
C TRP A 107 -1.66 -3.01 -4.92
N ASN A 108 -2.51 -3.97 -4.58
CA ASN A 108 -2.14 -5.37 -4.71
C ASN A 108 -1.95 -5.83 -6.19
N HIS A 109 -2.17 -4.96 -7.18
CA HIS A 109 -1.72 -5.25 -8.54
C HIS A 109 -0.20 -5.23 -8.66
N THR A 110 0.54 -4.43 -7.86
CA THR A 110 2.00 -4.50 -7.79
C THR A 110 2.46 -5.92 -7.47
N THR A 111 1.89 -6.52 -6.43
CA THR A 111 2.11 -7.93 -6.06
C THR A 111 1.70 -8.90 -7.17
N LEU A 112 0.54 -8.68 -7.80
CA LEU A 112 0.09 -9.51 -8.93
C LEU A 112 1.07 -9.46 -10.12
N ARG A 113 1.65 -8.29 -10.42
CA ARG A 113 2.68 -8.17 -11.47
C ARG A 113 3.93 -8.96 -11.08
N GLY A 114 4.35 -8.89 -9.82
CA GLY A 114 5.49 -9.64 -9.30
C GLY A 114 5.27 -11.15 -9.31
N LEU A 115 4.14 -11.65 -8.80
CA LEU A 115 3.80 -13.07 -8.74
C LEU A 115 3.76 -13.75 -10.11
N ARG A 116 3.47 -12.99 -11.18
CA ARG A 116 3.51 -13.49 -12.57
C ARG A 116 4.93 -13.72 -13.09
N VAL A 117 5.94 -13.14 -12.44
CA VAL A 117 7.36 -13.26 -12.80
C VAL A 117 8.06 -14.18 -11.80
N ASP A 118 7.86 -13.94 -10.51
CA ASP A 118 8.43 -14.69 -9.40
C ASP A 118 7.31 -15.15 -8.46
N PRO A 119 6.87 -16.42 -8.54
CA PRO A 119 5.79 -16.92 -7.69
C PRO A 119 6.21 -17.16 -6.24
N THR A 120 7.49 -16.92 -5.88
CA THR A 120 7.99 -17.10 -4.52
C THR A 120 7.78 -15.87 -3.65
N ILE A 121 7.40 -14.72 -4.22
CA ILE A 121 7.14 -13.53 -3.40
C ILE A 121 5.77 -13.62 -2.70
N THR A 122 5.61 -12.83 -1.65
CA THR A 122 4.30 -12.52 -1.05
C THR A 122 4.26 -11.03 -0.67
N TYR A 123 3.29 -10.60 0.14
CA TYR A 123 3.13 -9.19 0.53
C TYR A 123 2.68 -9.05 1.98
N LEU A 124 2.92 -7.89 2.59
CA LEU A 124 2.31 -7.50 3.87
C LEU A 124 1.25 -6.41 3.64
N GLN A 125 0.48 -6.10 4.69
CA GLN A 125 -0.33 -4.88 4.73
C GLN A 125 0.04 -4.12 6.00
N VAL A 126 0.53 -2.90 5.84
CA VAL A 126 1.17 -2.12 6.91
C VAL A 126 0.54 -0.73 6.98
N LEU A 127 0.21 -0.22 8.16
CA LEU A 127 -0.04 1.20 8.35
C LEU A 127 1.20 1.87 8.93
N TYR A 128 1.68 2.90 8.22
CA TYR A 128 2.68 3.82 8.75
C TYR A 128 1.97 5.07 9.30
N PRO A 129 1.89 5.25 10.62
CA PRO A 129 1.06 6.29 11.22
C PRO A 129 1.66 7.69 11.04
N PHE A 130 0.79 8.67 10.79
CA PHE A 130 1.11 10.08 10.92
C PHE A 130 1.47 10.42 12.38
N PRO A 131 2.40 11.36 12.66
CA PRO A 131 3.17 12.18 11.72
C PRO A 131 4.49 11.57 11.27
N GLU A 132 4.82 10.35 11.72
CA GLU A 132 6.14 9.75 11.58
C GLU A 132 6.24 8.78 10.39
N HIS A 133 5.22 8.71 9.54
CA HIS A 133 5.09 7.71 8.48
C HIS A 133 6.32 7.65 7.57
N VAL A 134 6.87 8.78 7.15
CA VAL A 134 8.10 8.82 6.32
C VAL A 134 9.31 8.27 7.08
N ALA A 135 9.49 8.63 8.35
CA ALA A 135 10.60 8.16 9.16
C ALA A 135 10.51 6.65 9.42
N LYS A 136 9.30 6.15 9.70
CA LYS A 136 9.02 4.71 9.90
C LYS A 136 9.25 3.90 8.62
N VAL A 137 8.86 4.40 7.46
CA VAL A 137 9.21 3.79 6.16
C VAL A 137 10.73 3.71 5.97
N GLY A 138 11.44 4.80 6.29
CA GLY A 138 12.91 4.81 6.24
C GLY A 138 13.52 3.74 7.13
N ARG A 139 13.00 3.62 8.36
CA ARG A 139 13.44 2.60 9.31
C ARG A 139 13.21 1.18 8.80
N MET A 140 12.05 0.87 8.22
CA MET A 140 11.77 -0.46 7.66
C MET A 140 12.66 -0.74 6.44
N THR A 141 12.91 0.28 5.61
CA THR A 141 13.81 0.18 4.45
C THR A 141 15.24 -0.15 4.89
N GLU A 142 15.74 0.48 5.96
CA GLU A 142 17.07 0.19 6.53
C GLU A 142 17.19 -1.23 7.09
N ILE A 143 16.13 -1.72 7.75
CA ILE A 143 16.14 -3.04 8.39
C ILE A 143 16.08 -4.16 7.34
N PHE A 144 15.19 -4.05 6.36
CA PHE A 144 14.89 -5.16 5.45
C PHE A 144 15.56 -5.06 4.08
N GLY A 145 15.87 -3.85 3.61
CA GLY A 145 16.46 -3.64 2.28
C GLY A 145 15.72 -4.40 1.17
N ASP A 146 16.47 -5.20 0.40
CA ASP A 146 15.92 -5.96 -0.73
C ASP A 146 15.15 -7.24 -0.31
N GLU A 147 15.19 -7.67 0.96
CA GLU A 147 14.34 -8.78 1.44
C GLU A 147 12.86 -8.39 1.43
N VAL A 148 12.58 -7.12 1.77
CA VAL A 148 11.24 -6.56 1.81
C VAL A 148 11.18 -5.23 1.03
N PRO A 149 11.22 -5.26 -0.33
CA PRO A 149 11.18 -4.04 -1.11
C PRO A 149 9.92 -3.20 -0.82
N GLY A 150 10.14 -1.92 -0.52
CA GLY A 150 9.07 -1.00 -0.12
C GLY A 150 8.06 -0.73 -1.24
N HIS A 151 6.78 -0.77 -0.89
CA HIS A 151 5.67 -0.33 -1.73
C HIS A 151 4.64 0.36 -0.85
N LEU A 152 4.34 1.63 -1.17
CA LEU A 152 3.45 2.49 -0.42
C LEU A 152 2.34 3.04 -1.30
N GLU A 153 1.18 3.23 -0.68
CA GLU A 153 0.04 3.99 -1.20
C GLU A 153 -0.24 5.16 -0.24
N PHE A 154 -0.14 6.39 -0.74
CA PHE A 154 -0.41 7.57 0.07
C PHE A 154 -1.91 7.83 0.14
N ILE A 155 -2.42 7.99 1.36
CA ILE A 155 -3.85 8.10 1.65
C ILE A 155 -4.13 9.26 2.59
N ARG A 156 -5.39 9.71 2.62
CA ARG A 156 -5.91 10.47 3.75
C ARG A 156 -6.45 9.49 4.79
N PHE A 157 -5.89 9.53 5.99
CA PHE A 157 -6.26 8.68 7.12
C PHE A 157 -6.43 9.55 8.37
N ASP A 158 -7.60 9.47 9.01
CA ASP A 158 -7.99 10.33 10.14
C ASP A 158 -7.73 11.83 9.90
N GLY A 159 -8.03 12.29 8.68
CA GLY A 159 -7.86 13.69 8.26
C GLY A 159 -6.44 14.10 7.88
N ASN A 160 -5.43 13.24 8.10
CA ASN A 160 -4.02 13.52 7.82
C ASN A 160 -3.53 12.75 6.58
N VAL A 161 -2.45 13.22 5.97
CA VAL A 161 -1.71 12.42 4.98
C VAL A 161 -0.88 11.38 5.71
N ALA A 162 -1.07 10.13 5.36
CA ALA A 162 -0.25 8.99 5.80
C ALA A 162 0.02 8.07 4.60
N CYS A 163 0.64 6.92 4.83
CA CYS A 163 0.74 5.89 3.80
C CYS A 163 0.44 4.49 4.38
N THR A 164 -0.26 3.69 3.58
CA THR A 164 -0.35 2.25 3.78
C THR A 164 0.72 1.56 2.93
N GLY A 165 1.31 0.50 3.45
CA GLY A 165 2.31 -0.30 2.78
C GLY A 165 1.73 -1.60 2.28
N LEU A 166 2.12 -1.99 1.06
CA LEU A 166 2.00 -3.34 0.54
C LEU A 166 3.38 -3.89 0.15
N PRO A 167 4.39 -3.83 1.05
CA PRO A 167 5.74 -4.19 0.68
C PRO A 167 5.79 -5.64 0.20
N ILE A 168 6.59 -5.87 -0.83
CA ILE A 168 6.83 -7.20 -1.37
C ILE A 168 7.74 -7.93 -0.39
N VAL A 169 7.45 -9.19 -0.08
CA VAL A 169 8.33 -10.03 0.75
C VAL A 169 8.89 -11.14 -0.11
N ARG A 170 10.21 -11.28 -0.14
CA ARG A 170 10.87 -12.45 -0.72
C ARG A 170 10.73 -13.61 0.27
N TYR A 171 9.66 -14.39 0.14
CA TYR A 171 9.30 -15.40 1.12
C TYR A 171 10.36 -16.51 1.21
N THR A 172 10.61 -16.98 2.43
CA THR A 172 11.54 -18.07 2.73
C THR A 172 10.92 -19.15 3.60
N SER A 173 10.32 -18.74 4.71
CA SER A 173 9.68 -19.62 5.71
C SER A 173 8.58 -18.86 6.44
N ASP A 174 7.66 -19.60 7.05
CA ASP A 174 6.61 -19.02 7.87
C ASP A 174 7.19 -18.31 9.09
N GLU A 175 8.25 -18.87 9.69
CA GLU A 175 8.93 -18.28 10.85
C GLU A 175 9.54 -16.91 10.51
N ARG A 176 10.20 -16.78 9.36
CA ARG A 176 10.76 -15.50 8.93
C ARG A 176 9.67 -14.50 8.56
N LEU A 177 8.57 -14.95 7.95
CA LEU A 177 7.45 -14.08 7.62
C LEU A 177 6.79 -13.51 8.88
N ASP A 178 6.57 -14.35 9.89
CA ASP A 178 6.07 -13.91 11.19
C ASP A 178 7.07 -12.99 11.91
N GLU A 179 8.38 -13.25 11.83
CA GLU A 179 9.43 -12.37 12.35
C GLU A 179 9.42 -10.99 11.68
N ILE A 180 9.29 -10.93 10.35
CA ILE A 180 9.19 -9.66 9.62
C ILE A 180 7.96 -8.86 10.10
N MET A 181 6.80 -9.51 10.27
CA MET A 181 5.60 -8.84 10.80
C MET A 181 5.81 -8.34 12.23
N ALA A 182 6.44 -9.14 13.10
CA ALA A 182 6.74 -8.74 14.48
C ALA A 182 7.67 -7.52 14.54
N ILE A 183 8.72 -7.49 13.70
CA ILE A 183 9.64 -6.35 13.61
C ILE A 183 8.90 -5.06 13.18
N HIS A 184 7.92 -5.15 12.26
CA HIS A 184 7.09 -3.99 11.92
C HIS A 184 6.30 -3.51 13.15
N GLU A 185 5.62 -4.42 13.87
CA GLU A 185 4.86 -4.09 15.08
C GLU A 185 5.75 -3.48 16.18
N GLU A 186 6.96 -4.01 16.38
CA GLU A 186 7.97 -3.48 17.33
C GLU A 186 8.47 -2.06 16.99
N ASN A 187 8.30 -1.63 15.74
CA ASN A 187 8.63 -0.27 15.27
C ASN A 187 7.37 0.60 15.08
N ASP A 188 6.27 0.22 15.73
CA ASP A 188 4.92 0.84 15.66
C ASP A 188 4.40 1.00 14.22
N CYS A 189 4.71 0.05 13.35
CA CYS A 189 4.11 -0.08 12.03
C CYS A 189 3.05 -1.17 12.12
N ALA A 190 1.77 -0.78 12.21
CA ALA A 190 0.69 -1.74 12.46
C ALA A 190 0.53 -2.70 11.27
N ILE A 191 0.50 -4.01 11.57
CA ILE A 191 0.28 -5.06 10.58
C ILE A 191 -1.20 -5.44 10.52
N PHE A 192 -1.75 -5.50 9.32
CA PHE A 192 -3.01 -6.17 9.02
C PHE A 192 -2.68 -7.48 8.31
N ASN A 193 -2.60 -8.59 9.05
CA ASN A 193 -1.95 -9.80 8.57
C ASN A 193 -2.69 -10.42 7.35
N PRO A 194 -2.12 -10.36 6.12
CA PRO A 194 -2.79 -10.89 4.93
C PRO A 194 -2.65 -12.42 4.80
N HIS A 195 -1.92 -13.07 5.72
CA HIS A 195 -1.69 -14.50 5.78
C HIS A 195 -2.58 -15.18 6.84
N ARG A 196 -3.72 -14.56 7.15
CA ARG A 196 -4.77 -15.09 8.00
C ARG A 196 -6.11 -14.98 7.28
N TYR A 197 -7.03 -15.87 7.62
CA TYR A 197 -8.33 -15.96 6.94
C TYR A 197 -9.51 -15.53 7.82
N THR A 198 -9.27 -15.24 9.11
CA THR A 198 -10.29 -14.78 10.05
C THR A 198 -10.26 -13.26 10.18
N LEU A 199 -11.38 -12.68 10.62
CA LEU A 199 -11.54 -11.23 10.76
C LEU A 199 -10.57 -10.65 11.79
N GLU A 200 -10.51 -11.29 12.96
CA GLU A 200 -9.76 -10.82 14.11
C GLU A 200 -8.25 -10.96 13.89
N GLU A 201 -7.79 -12.09 13.34
CA GLU A 201 -6.36 -12.31 13.08
C GLU A 201 -5.84 -11.47 11.92
N GLY A 202 -6.71 -11.08 10.98
CA GLY A 202 -6.37 -10.16 9.89
C GLY A 202 -6.18 -8.70 10.34
N GLY A 203 -6.56 -8.34 11.58
CA GLY A 203 -6.31 -7.02 12.18
C GLY A 203 -7.13 -5.86 11.59
N MET A 204 -7.90 -6.06 10.52
CA MET A 204 -8.72 -4.98 9.95
C MET A 204 -10.01 -4.76 10.73
N LYS A 205 -10.81 -5.81 10.94
CA LYS A 205 -12.16 -5.68 11.52
C LYS A 205 -12.14 -6.10 12.98
N GLN A 206 -12.30 -5.13 13.88
CA GLN A 206 -12.40 -5.42 15.30
C GLN A 206 -13.72 -6.13 15.62
N THR A 207 -13.65 -7.20 16.40
CA THR A 207 -14.82 -7.81 17.03
C THR A 207 -15.11 -7.10 18.36
N ASP A 208 -16.38 -6.75 18.59
CA ASP A 208 -16.91 -6.28 19.86
C ASP A 208 -18.29 -6.91 20.15
N GLU A 209 -18.86 -6.58 21.32
CA GLU A 209 -20.20 -7.02 21.72
C GLU A 209 -21.29 -6.64 20.70
N ILE A 210 -21.16 -5.49 20.03
CA ILE A 210 -22.13 -5.00 19.06
C ILE A 210 -22.07 -5.85 17.78
N GLN A 211 -20.87 -6.18 17.31
CA GLN A 211 -20.66 -7.04 16.14
C GLN A 211 -21.19 -8.46 16.40
N LEU A 212 -20.95 -9.04 17.58
CA LEU A 212 -21.49 -10.34 17.95
C LEU A 212 -23.02 -10.34 18.01
N ALA A 213 -23.62 -9.32 18.65
CA ALA A 213 -25.07 -9.16 18.70
C ALA A 213 -25.67 -9.05 17.29
N PHE A 214 -25.05 -8.26 16.41
CA PHE A 214 -25.50 -8.11 15.03
C PHE A 214 -25.36 -9.41 14.22
N LYS A 215 -24.30 -10.21 14.43
CA LYS A 215 -24.20 -11.53 13.81
C LYS A 215 -25.29 -12.48 14.30
N HIS A 216 -25.65 -12.46 15.59
CA HIS A 216 -26.78 -13.24 16.11
C HIS A 216 -28.11 -12.82 15.47
N GLU A 217 -28.32 -11.53 15.24
CA GLU A 217 -29.53 -11.00 14.58
C GLU A 217 -29.61 -11.42 13.11
N ALA A 218 -28.54 -11.18 12.35
CA ALA A 218 -28.52 -11.36 10.90
C ALA A 218 -28.30 -12.81 10.45
N ASP A 219 -27.59 -13.61 11.26
CA ASP A 219 -27.18 -14.98 10.94
C ASP A 219 -27.30 -15.89 12.18
N PRO A 220 -28.51 -16.10 12.75
CA PRO A 220 -28.70 -16.84 13.99
C PRO A 220 -28.29 -18.32 13.89
N LYS A 221 -28.17 -18.87 12.68
CA LYS A 221 -27.72 -20.24 12.42
C LYS A 221 -26.25 -20.35 12.04
N GLY A 222 -25.51 -19.24 11.94
CA GLY A 222 -24.09 -19.24 11.60
C GLY A 222 -23.78 -19.74 10.18
N LEU A 223 -24.68 -19.56 9.21
CA LEU A 223 -24.53 -20.07 7.85
C LEU A 223 -23.79 -19.11 6.92
N LEU A 224 -23.67 -17.83 7.28
CA LEU A 224 -22.96 -16.84 6.49
C LEU A 224 -21.47 -16.90 6.79
N ASN A 225 -20.74 -17.59 5.89
CA ASN A 225 -19.28 -17.65 5.86
C ASN A 225 -18.68 -18.16 7.19
N PRO A 226 -19.01 -19.39 7.62
CA PRO A 226 -18.59 -19.96 8.90
C PRO A 226 -17.06 -20.04 9.03
N GLY A 227 -16.56 -19.99 10.27
CA GLY A 227 -15.12 -20.03 10.56
C GLY A 227 -14.35 -18.73 10.29
N LYS A 228 -15.01 -17.65 9.85
CA LYS A 228 -14.35 -16.35 9.59
C LYS A 228 -14.32 -15.41 10.78
N MET A 229 -15.21 -15.56 11.76
CA MET A 229 -15.24 -14.76 12.97
C MET A 229 -14.87 -15.67 14.14
N VAL A 230 -13.66 -15.52 14.69
CA VAL A 230 -13.14 -16.42 15.75
C VAL A 230 -14.03 -16.34 16.97
N ALA A 231 -14.44 -15.14 17.38
CA ALA A 231 -15.27 -14.94 18.57
C ALA A 231 -16.68 -15.55 18.46
N TRP A 232 -17.16 -15.82 17.24
CA TRP A 232 -18.42 -16.54 17.02
C TRP A 232 -18.28 -18.03 17.30
N GLU A 233 -17.17 -18.63 16.84
CA GLU A 233 -16.90 -20.06 17.00
C GLU A 233 -16.35 -20.39 18.40
N ASN A 234 -15.67 -19.42 19.03
CA ASN A 234 -15.04 -19.56 20.34
C ASN A 234 -15.46 -18.43 21.28
N PRO A 235 -16.45 -18.65 22.17
CA PRO A 235 -16.90 -17.67 23.15
C PRO A 235 -15.84 -17.22 24.16
N ASP A 236 -14.78 -18.02 24.35
CA ASP A 236 -13.67 -17.73 25.26
C ASP A 236 -12.56 -16.92 24.58
N PHE A 237 -12.69 -16.58 23.29
CA PHE A 237 -11.71 -15.76 22.58
C PHE A 237 -11.64 -14.34 23.16
N ASP A 238 -10.44 -13.92 23.58
CA ASP A 238 -10.22 -12.56 24.07
C ASP A 238 -10.09 -11.56 22.92
N TRP A 239 -11.21 -10.96 22.54
CA TRP A 239 -11.29 -9.90 21.54
C TRP A 239 -11.00 -8.50 22.10
N LYS A 240 -10.71 -8.35 23.40
CA LYS A 240 -10.43 -7.05 24.04
C LYS A 240 -8.97 -6.61 23.90
N SER A 241 -8.22 -7.21 22.98
CA SER A 241 -6.81 -6.88 22.75
C SER A 241 -6.62 -5.40 22.39
N ASN A 242 -5.58 -4.75 22.92
CA ASN A 242 -5.19 -3.36 22.63
C ASN A 242 -4.47 -3.20 21.27
N LYS A 243 -4.78 -4.04 20.28
CA LYS A 243 -4.18 -3.93 18.94
C LYS A 243 -4.81 -2.78 18.16
N VAL A 244 -4.04 -2.23 17.22
CA VAL A 244 -4.54 -1.25 16.25
C VAL A 244 -5.42 -1.98 15.24
N PHE A 245 -6.68 -1.59 15.11
CA PHE A 245 -7.60 -2.10 14.10
C PHE A 245 -7.92 -1.01 13.07
N LEU A 246 -7.95 -1.37 11.78
CA LEU A 246 -8.30 -0.42 10.71
C LEU A 246 -9.76 0.04 10.79
N PHE A 247 -10.65 -0.87 11.18
CA PHE A 247 -12.07 -0.63 11.39
C PHE A 247 -12.39 -0.85 12.87
N PRO A 248 -12.25 0.19 13.72
CA PRO A 248 -12.57 0.08 15.13
C PRO A 248 -14.05 -0.27 15.35
N GLY A 249 -14.33 -0.90 16.48
CA GLY A 249 -15.69 -1.20 16.93
C GLY A 249 -16.55 0.05 17.13
N LEU A 250 -17.87 -0.13 17.18
CA LEU A 250 -18.81 0.98 17.40
C LEU A 250 -18.94 1.35 18.88
N ARG A 251 -18.45 0.50 19.78
CA ARG A 251 -18.48 0.77 21.22
C ARG A 251 -17.54 1.93 21.54
N ALA A 252 -18.12 3.07 21.91
CA ALA A 252 -17.35 4.17 22.47
C ALA A 252 -16.70 3.73 23.80
N THR A 253 -15.45 4.16 24.04
CA THR A 253 -14.82 4.05 25.35
C THR A 253 -15.62 4.86 26.37
N SER A 254 -16.14 4.19 27.39
CA SER A 254 -16.84 4.78 28.54
C SER A 254 -15.86 5.36 29.55
#